data_AF-A0A7F5RC47-F1
#
_entry.id   AF-A0A7F5RC47-F1
#
_cell.length_a   1.000
_cell.length_b   1.000
_cell.length_c   1.000
_cell.angle_alpha   90.00
_cell.angle_beta   90.00
_cell.angle_gamma   90.00
#
_symmetry.space_group_name_H-M   'P 1'
#
loop_
_entity.id
_entity.type
_entity.pdbx_description
1 polymer ?
#
loop_
_entity_poly.entity_id
_entity_poly.type
_entity_poly.pdbx_seq_one_letter_code
_entity_poly.pdbx_strand_id
1 'polypeptide(L)'
;MGVFWVSCEAGSYIRTMCVHLGLVLGVGGQMLELRRVRSGIQSEMDDTMTLHDVLDAQWMYENHNDEQYLRRVIRPLEGLLICHKRIIMKDSSVNAVCYGAKILLPGILRYEDNIELNEDIVIVTTKGEAVALAVALMTTATIASCDHGVVAKIKRVIMERDTYPRRWGLGPRASQKRSLVAQGLLDKYGKPNENTPKEWLNSYVDYAVKKEPSEAVQIKQEVDEDHSKKRKAANLDTTAESMDTSVAGEGSTSEVQKEKKKKKKRKKTDEENATTESTTTVEDPVSSEIEVKKEKKKKKKKDKEQQDQE
;
A
#
# COMPACT_ATOMS: atom_id res chain seq x y z
N MET A 1 41.26 -22.31 -12.50
CA MET A 1 40.37 -21.82 -11.43
C MET A 1 40.13 -20.34 -11.68
N GLY A 2 38.89 -19.87 -11.67
CA GLY A 2 38.55 -18.47 -11.92
C GLY A 2 37.71 -17.91 -10.77
N VAL A 3 38.02 -16.69 -10.35
CA VAL A 3 37.28 -15.93 -9.35
C VAL A 3 36.80 -14.65 -10.02
N PHE A 4 35.52 -14.33 -9.88
CA PHE A 4 34.93 -13.13 -10.47
C PHE A 4 33.88 -12.53 -9.53
N TRP A 5 33.66 -11.22 -9.65
CA TRP A 5 32.60 -10.51 -8.96
C TRP A 5 31.42 -10.31 -9.91
N VAL A 6 30.20 -10.40 -9.39
CA VAL A 6 28.97 -10.24 -10.17
C VAL A 6 27.92 -9.47 -9.37
N SER A 7 27.28 -8.50 -10.03
CA SER A 7 26.04 -7.86 -9.57
C SER A 7 24.89 -8.44 -10.38
N CYS A 8 23.82 -8.87 -9.72
CA CYS A 8 22.69 -9.53 -10.34
C CYS A 8 21.37 -9.18 -9.64
N GLU A 9 20.25 -9.30 -10.35
CA GLU A 9 18.91 -9.13 -9.79
C GLU A 9 18.57 -10.26 -8.79
N ALA A 10 17.67 -9.97 -7.84
CA ALA A 10 17.15 -10.96 -6.91
C ALA A 10 16.51 -12.14 -7.66
N GLY A 11 16.84 -13.37 -7.25
CA GLY A 11 16.40 -14.60 -7.93
C GLY A 11 17.37 -15.14 -8.99
N SER A 12 18.48 -14.45 -9.27
CA SER A 12 19.52 -14.93 -10.19
C SER A 12 20.26 -16.16 -9.64
N TYR A 13 20.26 -17.27 -10.39
CA TYR A 13 20.94 -18.51 -10.01
C TYR A 13 22.41 -18.53 -10.46
N ILE A 14 23.33 -18.09 -9.60
CA ILE A 14 24.77 -18.03 -9.88
C ILE A 14 25.35 -19.40 -10.29
N ARG A 15 24.89 -20.51 -9.69
CA ARG A 15 25.30 -21.87 -10.10
C ARG A 15 25.03 -22.14 -11.59
N THR A 16 23.84 -21.78 -12.07
CA THR A 16 23.43 -21.95 -13.47
C THR A 16 24.26 -21.07 -14.39
N MET A 17 24.57 -19.85 -13.96
CA MET A 17 25.47 -18.94 -14.70
C MET A 17 26.89 -19.53 -14.85
N CYS A 18 27.45 -20.17 -13.82
CA CYS A 18 28.75 -20.85 -13.92
C CYS A 18 28.73 -22.03 -14.91
N VAL A 19 27.62 -22.78 -14.98
CA VAL A 19 27.43 -23.84 -15.98
C VAL A 19 27.34 -23.24 -17.39
N HIS A 20 26.56 -22.16 -17.57
CA HIS A 20 26.42 -21.49 -18.87
C HIS A 20 27.75 -20.91 -19.37
N LEU A 21 28.55 -20.29 -18.49
CA LEU A 21 29.91 -19.84 -18.81
C LEU A 21 30.81 -21.00 -19.28
N GLY A 22 30.72 -22.15 -18.61
CA GLY A 22 31.44 -23.37 -19.01
C GLY A 22 31.01 -23.93 -20.36
N LEU A 23 29.71 -23.86 -20.69
CA LEU A 23 29.17 -24.26 -22.00
C LEU A 23 29.63 -23.31 -23.12
N VAL A 24 29.61 -21.99 -22.88
CA VAL A 24 30.08 -20.98 -23.85
C VAL A 24 31.58 -21.13 -24.14
N LEU A 25 32.38 -21.52 -23.13
CA LEU A 25 33.81 -21.80 -23.28
C LEU A 25 34.12 -23.21 -23.84
N GLY A 26 33.12 -24.07 -24.02
CA GLY A 26 33.26 -25.44 -24.54
C GLY A 26 33.95 -26.45 -23.60
N VAL A 27 34.55 -26.00 -22.49
CA VAL A 27 35.28 -26.84 -21.53
C VAL A 27 34.43 -27.36 -20.36
N GLY A 28 33.19 -26.89 -20.24
CA GLY A 28 32.33 -27.16 -19.08
C GLY A 28 32.71 -26.31 -17.87
N GLY A 29 31.80 -26.22 -16.89
CA GLY A 29 31.97 -25.33 -15.74
C GLY A 29 31.08 -25.72 -14.57
N GLN A 30 31.63 -25.66 -13.36
CA GLN A 30 30.91 -25.93 -12.12
C GLN A 30 31.28 -24.89 -11.06
N MET A 31 30.31 -24.56 -10.20
CA MET A 31 30.51 -23.63 -9.09
C MET A 31 31.14 -24.38 -7.91
N LEU A 32 32.37 -24.01 -7.54
CA LEU A 32 33.06 -24.58 -6.37
C LEU A 32 32.57 -23.94 -5.07
N GLU A 33 32.69 -22.61 -4.98
CA GLU A 33 32.33 -21.82 -3.80
C GLU A 33 31.51 -20.59 -4.21
N LEU A 34 30.76 -20.04 -3.25
CA LEU A 34 29.96 -18.83 -3.43
C LEU A 34 29.90 -18.04 -2.12
N ARG A 35 30.43 -16.81 -2.14
CA ARG A 35 30.27 -15.82 -1.05
C ARG A 35 29.39 -14.68 -1.52
N ARG A 36 28.34 -14.35 -0.77
CA ARG A 36 27.48 -13.19 -1.03
C ARG A 36 28.03 -11.95 -0.31
N VAL A 37 28.68 -11.07 -1.06
CA VAL A 37 29.31 -9.82 -0.57
C VAL A 37 28.29 -8.71 -0.24
N ARG A 38 27.10 -8.72 -0.88
CA ARG A 38 26.05 -7.71 -0.69
C ARG A 38 24.64 -8.32 -0.73
N SER A 39 23.72 -7.75 0.04
CA SER A 39 22.30 -8.09 0.04
C SER A 39 21.46 -6.83 0.25
N GLY A 40 20.91 -6.28 -0.84
CA GLY A 40 20.18 -5.01 -0.81
C GLY A 40 21.10 -3.85 -0.43
N ILE A 41 20.73 -3.07 0.59
CA ILE A 41 21.55 -1.98 1.11
C ILE A 41 22.84 -2.48 1.79
N GLN A 42 22.77 -3.60 2.53
CA GLN A 42 23.83 -4.11 3.40
C GLN A 42 24.93 -4.84 2.61
N SER A 43 26.19 -4.50 2.90
CA SER A 43 27.41 -5.13 2.40
C SER A 43 28.19 -5.83 3.54
N GLU A 44 29.18 -6.65 3.18
CA GLU A 44 30.05 -7.29 4.17
C GLU A 44 30.93 -6.31 4.97
N MET A 45 31.13 -5.10 4.46
CA MET A 45 31.87 -4.03 5.14
C MET A 45 31.04 -3.35 6.24
N ASP A 46 29.71 -3.50 6.19
CA ASP A 46 28.78 -2.87 7.13
C ASP A 46 28.65 -3.69 8.43
N ASP A 47 29.76 -3.98 9.12
CA ASP A 47 29.84 -4.68 10.42
C ASP A 47 28.99 -5.99 10.46
N THR A 48 29.36 -7.00 9.64
CA THR A 48 28.70 -8.31 9.68
C THR A 48 29.11 -9.11 10.90
N MET A 49 28.14 -9.50 11.73
CA MET A 49 28.36 -10.33 12.92
C MET A 49 28.38 -11.83 12.58
N THR A 50 29.16 -12.60 13.33
CA THR A 50 29.18 -14.06 13.29
C THR A 50 28.14 -14.65 14.26
N LEU A 51 27.88 -15.96 14.18
CA LEU A 51 26.99 -16.64 15.12
C LEU A 51 27.57 -16.69 16.54
N HIS A 52 28.90 -16.61 16.69
CA HIS A 52 29.55 -16.56 18.00
C HIS A 52 29.30 -15.21 18.69
N ASP A 53 29.40 -14.11 17.96
CA ASP A 53 29.12 -12.77 18.50
C ASP A 53 27.67 -12.64 19.02
N VAL A 54 26.72 -13.32 18.36
CA VAL A 54 25.31 -13.39 18.81
C VAL A 54 25.15 -14.17 20.12
N LEU A 55 25.87 -15.28 20.26
CA LEU A 55 25.86 -16.10 21.48
C LEU A 55 26.48 -15.33 22.66
N ASP A 56 27.64 -14.72 22.44
CA ASP A 56 28.36 -13.96 23.46
C ASP A 56 27.59 -12.70 23.88
N ALA A 57 26.94 -12.01 22.94
CA ALA A 57 26.08 -10.86 23.25
C ALA A 57 24.87 -11.24 24.10
N GLN A 58 24.25 -12.40 23.86
CA GLN A 58 23.14 -12.90 24.69
C GLN A 58 23.63 -13.27 26.10
N TRP A 59 24.78 -13.96 26.20
CA TRP A 59 25.36 -14.34 27.50
C TRP A 59 25.75 -13.12 28.35
N MET A 60 26.36 -12.11 27.73
CA MET A 60 26.70 -10.85 28.42
C MET A 60 25.47 -10.12 28.95
N TYR A 61 24.37 -10.13 28.20
CA TYR A 61 23.10 -9.56 28.65
C TYR A 61 22.53 -10.34 29.85
N GLU A 62 22.47 -11.67 29.78
CA GLU A 62 21.90 -12.50 30.87
C GLU A 62 22.75 -12.47 32.16
N ASN A 63 24.08 -12.46 32.04
CA ASN A 63 24.98 -12.57 33.19
C ASN A 63 25.37 -11.22 33.81
N HIS A 64 25.47 -10.17 33.00
CA HIS A 64 25.96 -8.86 33.43
C HIS A 64 24.95 -7.72 33.28
N ASN A 65 23.76 -7.99 32.70
CA ASN A 65 22.76 -6.97 32.31
C ASN A 65 23.35 -5.86 31.39
N ASP A 66 24.40 -6.17 30.63
CA ASP A 66 24.99 -5.21 29.68
C ASP A 66 24.34 -5.36 28.31
N GLU A 67 23.58 -4.34 27.92
CA GLU A 67 22.91 -4.26 26.62
C GLU A 67 23.82 -3.78 25.47
N GLN A 68 25.02 -3.25 25.75
CA GLN A 68 25.84 -2.59 24.72
C GLN A 68 26.21 -3.53 23.57
N TYR A 69 26.61 -4.77 23.89
CA TYR A 69 26.99 -5.74 22.88
C TYR A 69 25.76 -6.18 22.05
N LEU A 70 24.64 -6.47 22.72
CA LEU A 70 23.39 -6.87 22.07
C LEU A 70 22.83 -5.77 21.14
N ARG A 71 22.91 -4.50 21.54
CA ARG A 71 22.54 -3.33 20.73
C ARG A 71 23.48 -3.06 19.56
N ARG A 72 24.71 -3.58 19.55
CA ARG A 72 25.62 -3.56 18.39
C ARG A 72 25.24 -4.65 17.39
N VAL A 73 24.92 -5.85 17.87
CA VAL A 73 24.54 -7.00 17.05
C VAL A 73 23.16 -6.81 16.40
N ILE A 74 22.17 -6.31 17.15
CA ILE A 74 20.80 -6.11 16.66
C ILE A 74 20.64 -4.69 16.12
N ARG A 75 20.48 -4.56 14.81
CA ARG A 75 20.24 -3.27 14.14
C ARG A 75 18.75 -2.93 14.02
N PRO A 76 18.39 -1.62 14.07
CA PRO A 76 17.03 -1.17 13.78
C PRO A 76 16.64 -1.45 12.33
N LEU A 77 15.36 -1.79 12.11
CA LEU A 77 14.82 -2.14 10.79
C LEU A 77 14.85 -0.98 9.80
N GLU A 78 14.86 0.25 10.31
CA GLU A 78 15.03 1.51 9.58
C GLU A 78 16.27 1.49 8.68
N GLY A 79 17.33 0.78 9.09
CA GLY A 79 18.55 0.63 8.29
C GLY A 79 18.35 -0.07 6.95
N LEU A 80 17.27 -0.87 6.80
CA LEU A 80 16.90 -1.52 5.52
C LEU A 80 16.13 -0.59 4.58
N LEU A 81 15.61 0.52 5.10
CA LEU A 81 14.64 1.38 4.42
C LEU A 81 15.25 2.66 3.81
N ILE A 82 16.57 2.84 3.95
CA ILE A 82 17.33 4.03 3.53
C ILE A 82 17.20 4.32 2.02
N CYS A 83 16.99 3.30 1.18
CA CYS A 83 16.81 3.48 -0.27
C CYS A 83 15.49 4.17 -0.67
N HIS A 84 14.47 4.17 0.19
CA HIS A 84 13.14 4.64 -0.17
C HIS A 84 12.94 6.12 0.20
N LYS A 85 12.25 6.86 -0.66
CA LYS A 85 11.86 8.26 -0.38
C LYS A 85 10.91 8.31 0.82
N ARG A 86 11.08 9.34 1.65
CA ARG A 86 10.47 9.46 2.98
C ARG A 86 9.36 10.51 2.99
N ILE A 87 8.27 10.19 3.69
CA ILE A 87 7.25 11.16 4.09
C ILE A 87 7.17 11.16 5.62
N ILE A 88 7.44 12.31 6.22
CA ILE A 88 7.36 12.52 7.66
C ILE A 88 5.92 12.91 8.01
N MET A 89 5.28 12.09 8.84
CA MET A 89 3.91 12.31 9.30
C MET A 89 3.83 12.96 10.67
N LYS A 90 2.70 13.64 10.92
CA LYS A 90 2.32 14.19 12.22
C LYS A 90 1.96 13.03 13.16
N ASP A 91 2.49 13.07 14.38
CA ASP A 91 2.25 12.12 15.47
C ASP A 91 0.76 11.80 15.72
N SER A 92 -0.13 12.78 15.52
CA SER A 92 -1.59 12.62 15.63
C SER A 92 -2.21 11.67 14.59
N SER A 93 -1.52 11.44 13.48
CA SER A 93 -1.96 10.64 12.33
C SER A 93 -1.26 9.27 12.25
N VAL A 94 -0.18 9.06 13.00
CA VAL A 94 0.63 7.82 12.98
C VAL A 94 -0.22 6.60 13.34
N ASN A 95 -0.93 6.61 14.47
CA ASN A 95 -1.72 5.44 14.87
C ASN A 95 -2.85 5.13 13.86
N ALA A 96 -3.43 6.13 13.19
CA ALA A 96 -4.42 5.86 12.13
C ALA A 96 -3.81 5.05 10.97
N VAL A 97 -2.54 5.31 10.62
CA VAL A 97 -1.78 4.51 9.62
C VAL A 97 -1.50 3.10 10.14
N CYS A 98 -1.20 2.92 11.43
CA CYS A 98 -1.07 1.58 12.05
C CYS A 98 -2.35 0.74 11.97
N TYR A 99 -3.53 1.39 11.95
CA TYR A 99 -4.82 0.74 11.69
C TYR A 99 -5.16 0.55 10.20
N GLY A 100 -4.30 0.98 9.28
CA GLY A 100 -4.49 0.85 7.83
C GLY A 100 -5.28 2.00 7.18
N ALA A 101 -5.44 3.14 7.85
CA ALA A 101 -6.06 4.31 7.24
C ALA A 101 -5.18 4.88 6.10
N LYS A 102 -5.82 5.38 5.03
CA LYS A 102 -5.11 6.02 3.92
C LYS A 102 -4.36 7.27 4.40
N ILE A 103 -3.19 7.54 3.83
CA ILE A 103 -2.38 8.70 4.19
C ILE A 103 -2.96 9.93 3.49
N LEU A 104 -3.53 10.83 4.28
CA LEU A 104 -4.15 12.07 3.82
C LEU A 104 -3.18 13.24 3.97
N LEU A 105 -3.26 14.21 3.06
CA LEU A 105 -2.38 15.38 3.01
C LEU A 105 -2.28 16.16 4.34
N PRO A 106 -3.38 16.40 5.11
CA PRO A 106 -3.29 17.09 6.40
C PRO A 106 -2.47 16.37 7.47
N GLY A 107 -2.22 15.06 7.31
CA GLY A 107 -1.42 14.24 8.21
C GLY A 107 0.10 14.30 7.95
N ILE A 108 0.54 14.94 6.87
CA ILE A 108 1.95 15.09 6.50
C ILE A 108 2.52 16.34 7.16
N LEU A 109 3.81 16.27 7.52
CA LEU A 109 4.60 17.38 8.04
C LEU A 109 5.71 17.79 7.05
N ARG A 110 6.41 16.82 6.48
CA ARG A 110 7.45 17.01 5.44
C ARG A 110 7.42 15.83 4.47
N TYR A 111 7.91 16.07 3.26
CA TYR A 111 8.08 15.05 2.22
C TYR A 111 9.45 15.26 1.56
N GLU A 112 9.97 14.21 0.94
CA GLU A 112 11.19 14.24 0.15
C GLU A 112 10.91 14.72 -1.29
N ASP A 113 11.93 15.23 -1.96
CA ASP A 113 11.80 15.74 -3.32
C ASP A 113 11.72 14.60 -4.37
N ASN A 114 11.23 14.94 -5.56
CA ASN A 114 11.13 14.05 -6.71
C ASN A 114 10.33 12.76 -6.48
N ILE A 115 9.34 12.74 -5.59
CA ILE A 115 8.43 11.60 -5.43
C ILE A 115 7.58 11.46 -6.71
N GLU A 116 7.65 10.29 -7.34
CA GLU A 116 6.89 9.96 -8.54
C GLU A 116 5.59 9.20 -8.21
N LEU A 117 4.68 9.13 -9.18
CA LEU A 117 3.38 8.49 -9.00
C LEU A 117 3.51 6.97 -9.15
N ASN A 118 2.95 6.23 -8.20
CA ASN A 118 3.13 4.79 -7.96
C ASN A 118 4.51 4.34 -7.44
N GLU A 119 5.35 5.27 -6.96
CA GLU A 119 6.63 4.92 -6.33
C GLU A 119 6.46 4.30 -4.93
N ASP A 120 7.33 3.36 -4.57
CA ASP A 120 7.40 2.75 -3.23
C ASP A 120 8.14 3.69 -2.25
N ILE A 121 7.39 4.22 -1.28
CA ILE A 121 7.85 5.20 -0.28
C ILE A 121 7.74 4.66 1.15
N VAL A 122 8.51 5.24 2.07
CA VAL A 122 8.46 4.95 3.51
C VAL A 122 7.80 6.12 4.25
N ILE A 123 6.85 5.77 5.12
CA ILE A 123 6.22 6.69 6.05
C ILE A 123 6.98 6.65 7.38
N VAL A 124 7.42 7.81 7.84
CA VAL A 124 8.31 7.97 9.00
C VAL A 124 7.66 8.88 10.05
N THR A 125 7.91 8.64 11.33
CA THR A 125 7.53 9.59 12.40
C THR A 125 8.49 10.78 12.45
N THR A 126 8.16 11.80 13.24
CA THR A 126 9.06 12.91 13.56
C THR A 126 10.37 12.46 14.23
N LYS A 127 10.42 11.27 14.83
CA LYS A 127 11.62 10.70 15.47
C LYS A 127 12.51 9.89 14.54
N GLY A 128 12.06 9.59 13.32
CA GLY A 128 12.78 8.69 12.39
C GLY A 128 12.30 7.23 12.40
N GLU A 129 11.27 6.88 13.18
CA GLU A 129 10.74 5.51 13.26
C GLU A 129 9.92 5.17 12.01
N ALA A 130 10.10 3.97 11.44
CA ALA A 130 9.38 3.55 10.24
C ALA A 130 7.95 3.04 10.57
N VAL A 131 6.94 3.81 10.14
CA VAL A 131 5.53 3.50 10.38
C VAL A 131 5.03 2.43 9.42
N ALA A 132 5.21 2.66 8.11
CA ALA A 132 4.67 1.82 7.06
C ALA A 132 5.39 2.03 5.72
N LEU A 133 5.38 1.00 4.88
CA LEU A 133 5.62 1.10 3.45
C LEU A 133 4.31 1.47 2.74
N ALA A 134 4.37 2.42 1.83
CA ALA A 134 3.24 2.90 1.05
C ALA A 134 3.62 3.12 -0.42
N VAL A 135 2.61 3.20 -1.28
CA VAL A 135 2.74 3.56 -2.69
C VAL A 135 2.21 4.98 -2.86
N ALA A 136 3.02 5.86 -3.43
CA ALA A 136 2.65 7.25 -3.70
C ALA A 136 1.52 7.34 -4.74
N LEU A 137 0.48 8.14 -4.46
CA LEU A 137 -0.61 8.46 -5.38
C LEU A 137 -0.55 9.91 -5.89
N MET A 138 0.41 10.69 -5.38
CA MET A 138 0.63 12.09 -5.68
C MET A 138 2.14 12.33 -5.86
N THR A 139 2.51 13.15 -6.83
CA THR A 139 3.89 13.61 -7.02
C THR A 139 4.22 14.79 -6.10
N THR A 140 5.50 15.06 -5.83
CA THR A 140 5.93 16.20 -5.00
C THR A 140 5.25 17.52 -5.38
N ALA A 141 5.14 17.84 -6.67
CA ALA A 141 4.46 19.05 -7.15
C ALA A 141 2.96 19.09 -6.79
N THR A 142 2.25 17.95 -6.87
CA THR A 142 0.83 17.87 -6.48
C THR A 142 0.64 17.89 -4.95
N ILE A 143 1.58 17.33 -4.18
CA ILE A 143 1.59 17.41 -2.71
C ILE A 143 1.76 18.88 -2.26
N ALA A 144 2.55 19.67 -2.99
CA ALA A 144 2.74 21.10 -2.72
C ALA A 144 1.55 21.99 -3.16
N SER A 145 0.80 21.59 -4.19
CA SER A 145 -0.22 22.44 -4.83
C SER A 145 -1.66 22.18 -4.37
N CYS A 146 -1.94 21.01 -3.79
CA CYS A 146 -3.29 20.64 -3.33
C CYS A 146 -3.51 20.99 -1.85
N ASP A 147 -4.74 21.34 -1.45
CA ASP A 147 -5.11 21.47 -0.03
C ASP A 147 -5.61 20.15 0.59
N HIS A 148 -6.10 19.23 -0.24
CA HIS A 148 -6.76 18.00 0.19
C HIS A 148 -6.49 16.83 -0.77
N GLY A 149 -6.40 15.62 -0.20
CA GLY A 149 -6.32 14.40 -0.99
C GLY A 149 -5.68 13.23 -0.25
N VAL A 150 -5.66 12.07 -0.92
CA VAL A 150 -4.91 10.89 -0.49
C VAL A 150 -3.55 10.93 -1.16
N VAL A 151 -2.49 11.07 -0.36
CA VAL A 151 -1.11 11.17 -0.87
C VAL A 151 -0.52 9.79 -1.14
N ALA A 152 -0.85 8.81 -0.30
CA ALA A 152 -0.30 7.46 -0.44
C ALA A 152 -1.26 6.37 0.05
N LYS A 153 -1.15 5.20 -0.59
CA LYS A 153 -1.86 3.97 -0.23
C LYS A 153 -0.89 3.04 0.52
N ILE A 154 -1.25 2.60 1.72
CA ILE A 154 -0.42 1.65 2.48
C ILE A 154 -0.26 0.35 1.70
N LYS A 155 0.99 -0.13 1.64
CA LYS A 155 1.41 -1.43 1.10
C LYS A 155 1.62 -2.44 2.23
N ARG A 156 2.32 -2.03 3.31
CA ARG A 156 2.56 -2.82 4.52
C ARG A 156 2.78 -1.93 5.74
N VAL A 157 2.05 -2.17 6.82
CA VAL A 157 2.31 -1.55 8.13
C VAL A 157 3.48 -2.27 8.80
N ILE A 158 4.36 -1.50 9.47
CA ILE A 158 5.53 -2.02 10.20
C ILE A 158 5.35 -1.76 11.71
N MET A 159 5.03 -0.51 12.07
CA MET A 159 4.84 -0.10 13.46
C MET A 159 3.61 -0.76 14.09
N GLU A 160 3.72 -1.07 15.39
CA GLU A 160 2.62 -1.67 16.15
C GLU A 160 1.44 -0.70 16.32
N ARG A 161 0.28 -1.25 16.66
CA ARG A 161 -0.92 -0.46 16.97
C ARG A 161 -0.81 0.13 18.36
N ASP A 162 -1.34 1.33 18.54
CA ASP A 162 -1.37 2.03 19.84
C ASP A 162 -0.01 2.41 20.45
N THR A 163 1.11 2.26 19.73
CA THR A 163 2.40 2.92 20.05
C THR A 163 2.26 4.45 20.18
N TYR A 164 1.30 5.02 19.43
CA TYR A 164 0.92 6.43 19.47
C TYR A 164 -0.54 6.60 19.89
N PRO A 165 -0.91 7.67 20.63
CA PRO A 165 -2.28 7.85 21.12
C PRO A 165 -3.29 8.04 19.98
N ARG A 166 -4.47 7.43 20.11
CA ARG A 166 -5.58 7.57 19.14
C ARG A 166 -6.11 9.02 19.15
N ARG A 167 -5.87 9.78 18.08
CA ARG A 167 -6.28 11.19 17.94
C ARG A 167 -7.23 11.47 16.77
N TRP A 168 -7.68 10.45 16.04
CA TRP A 168 -8.72 10.62 15.02
C TRP A 168 -10.04 11.05 15.66
N GLY A 169 -10.81 11.92 14.99
CA GLY A 169 -12.08 12.44 15.51
C GLY A 169 -11.97 13.55 16.57
N LEU A 170 -10.76 13.92 17.03
CA LEU A 170 -10.55 15.04 17.97
C LEU A 170 -10.16 16.36 17.28
N GLY A 171 -10.12 16.41 15.94
CA GLY A 171 -9.82 17.65 15.21
C GLY A 171 -10.91 18.72 15.31
N PRO A 172 -10.62 20.02 15.06
CA PRO A 172 -11.57 21.11 15.25
C PRO A 172 -12.92 20.90 14.56
N ARG A 173 -12.92 20.50 13.28
CA ARG A 173 -14.14 20.19 12.52
C ARG A 173 -14.92 18.98 13.08
N ALA A 174 -14.24 17.98 13.63
CA ALA A 174 -14.89 16.81 14.22
C ALA A 174 -15.52 17.14 15.58
N SER A 175 -14.85 17.98 16.38
CA SER A 175 -15.40 18.55 17.61
C SER A 175 -16.62 19.41 17.32
N GLN A 176 -16.54 20.34 16.36
CA GLN A 176 -17.68 21.15 15.89
C GLN A 176 -18.86 20.27 15.43
N LYS A 177 -18.62 19.24 14.61
CA LYS A 177 -19.66 18.28 14.19
C LYS A 177 -20.34 17.64 15.41
N ARG A 178 -19.56 17.22 16.40
CA ARG A 178 -20.07 16.57 17.63
C ARG A 178 -20.87 17.55 18.50
N SER A 179 -20.43 18.81 18.62
CA SER A 179 -21.17 19.87 19.32
C SER A 179 -22.49 20.21 18.63
N LEU A 180 -22.52 20.33 17.30
CA LEU A 180 -23.75 20.59 16.54
C LEU A 180 -24.76 19.43 16.63
N VAL A 181 -24.28 18.18 16.67
CA VAL A 181 -25.12 17.00 16.95
C VAL A 181 -25.66 17.03 18.39
N ALA A 182 -24.83 17.41 19.37
CA ALA A 182 -25.28 17.57 20.76
C ALA A 182 -26.30 18.72 20.94
N GLN A 183 -26.21 19.76 20.11
CA GLN A 183 -27.18 20.87 20.03
C GLN A 183 -28.44 20.54 19.21
N GLY A 184 -28.55 19.35 18.62
CA GLY A 184 -29.70 18.93 17.80
C GLY A 184 -29.81 19.63 16.43
N LEU A 185 -28.81 20.43 16.05
CA LEU A 185 -28.74 21.13 14.76
C LEU A 185 -28.42 20.16 13.60
N LEU A 186 -27.75 19.04 13.91
CA LEU A 186 -27.55 17.90 13.01
C LEU A 186 -28.22 16.64 13.56
N ASP A 187 -28.58 15.72 12.66
CA ASP A 187 -29.11 14.40 13.01
C ASP A 187 -28.09 13.55 13.81
N LYS A 188 -28.57 12.48 14.49
CA LYS A 188 -27.75 11.52 15.25
C LYS A 188 -26.59 10.93 14.45
N TYR A 189 -26.74 10.79 13.13
CA TYR A 189 -25.68 10.30 12.22
C TYR A 189 -24.81 11.42 11.63
N GLY A 190 -25.05 12.67 12.05
CA GLY A 190 -24.30 13.85 11.58
C GLY A 190 -24.55 14.18 10.11
N LYS A 191 -25.78 13.95 9.63
CA LYS A 191 -26.30 14.44 8.36
C LYS A 191 -26.96 15.82 8.53
N PRO A 192 -27.05 16.64 7.48
CA PRO A 192 -27.81 17.88 7.54
C PRO A 192 -29.31 17.63 7.76
N ASN A 193 -29.93 18.53 8.51
CA ASN A 193 -31.36 18.63 8.75
C ASN A 193 -31.79 20.09 8.51
N GLU A 194 -33.09 20.39 8.53
CA GLU A 194 -33.63 21.74 8.25
C GLU A 194 -33.03 22.84 9.14
N ASN A 195 -32.62 22.49 10.37
CA ASN A 195 -31.98 23.40 11.32
C ASN A 195 -30.46 23.56 11.13
N THR A 196 -29.86 23.04 10.05
CA THR A 196 -28.39 23.16 9.87
C THR A 196 -27.96 24.58 9.48
N PRO A 197 -26.91 25.14 10.12
CA PRO A 197 -26.30 26.38 9.68
C PRO A 197 -25.78 26.30 8.24
N LYS A 198 -26.09 27.31 7.42
CA LYS A 198 -25.63 27.40 6.02
C LYS A 198 -24.10 27.37 5.88
N GLU A 199 -23.38 27.88 6.90
CA GLU A 199 -21.92 27.82 6.98
C GLU A 199 -21.39 26.38 7.06
N TRP A 200 -22.10 25.48 7.76
CA TRP A 200 -21.72 24.07 7.84
C TRP A 200 -21.91 23.36 6.50
N LEU A 201 -23.00 23.65 5.79
CA LEU A 201 -23.29 23.11 4.45
C LEU A 201 -22.22 23.50 3.42
N ASN A 202 -21.72 24.74 3.46
CA ASN A 202 -20.71 25.21 2.50
C ASN A 202 -19.29 24.79 2.86
N SER A 203 -18.96 24.58 4.14
CA SER A 203 -17.59 24.28 4.59
C SER A 203 -17.29 22.79 4.80
N TYR A 204 -18.32 21.96 5.03
CA TYR A 204 -18.17 20.53 5.31
C TYR A 204 -18.17 19.68 4.03
N VAL A 205 -16.98 19.19 3.66
CA VAL A 205 -16.81 18.20 2.59
C VAL A 205 -16.63 16.81 3.23
N ASP A 206 -17.50 15.87 2.89
CA ASP A 206 -17.38 14.47 3.30
C ASP A 206 -16.60 13.67 2.25
N TYR A 207 -15.35 13.34 2.56
CA TYR A 207 -14.44 12.61 1.67
C TYR A 207 -14.70 11.09 1.63
N ALA A 208 -15.65 10.56 2.41
CA ALA A 208 -16.07 9.16 2.32
C ALA A 208 -17.08 8.92 1.18
N VAL A 209 -17.84 9.95 0.81
CA VAL A 209 -18.81 9.90 -0.29
C VAL A 209 -18.11 10.30 -1.59
N LYS A 210 -18.04 9.39 -2.56
CA LYS A 210 -17.69 9.76 -3.93
C LYS A 210 -18.80 10.68 -4.48
N LYS A 211 -18.48 11.94 -4.74
CA LYS A 211 -19.33 12.82 -5.55
C LYS A 211 -19.23 12.37 -7.01
N GLU A 212 -20.33 11.88 -7.58
CA GLU A 212 -20.55 11.96 -9.02
C GLU A 212 -20.59 13.46 -9.40
N PRO A 213 -20.02 13.87 -10.56
CA PRO A 213 -20.05 15.27 -10.98
C PRO A 213 -21.45 15.64 -11.51
N SER A 214 -22.32 16.12 -10.62
CA SER A 214 -23.62 16.67 -10.99
C SER A 214 -23.47 18.05 -11.65
N GLU A 215 -24.20 18.21 -12.76
CA GLU A 215 -24.12 19.24 -13.79
C GLU A 215 -24.17 20.72 -13.35
N ALA A 216 -23.79 21.58 -14.29
CA ALA A 216 -23.59 23.02 -14.15
C ALA A 216 -24.78 23.80 -13.56
N VAL A 217 -24.48 24.71 -12.63
CA VAL A 217 -25.38 25.81 -12.25
C VAL A 217 -25.25 26.92 -13.29
N GLN A 218 -26.33 27.19 -14.02
CA GLN A 218 -26.41 28.31 -14.95
C GLN A 218 -26.48 29.64 -14.19
N ILE A 219 -25.54 30.54 -14.45
CA ILE A 219 -25.65 31.94 -14.03
C ILE A 219 -26.49 32.67 -15.07
N LYS A 220 -27.67 33.18 -14.66
CA LYS A 220 -28.38 34.19 -15.45
C LYS A 220 -27.69 35.53 -15.24
N GLN A 221 -27.15 36.12 -16.31
CA GLN A 221 -26.85 37.54 -16.37
C GLN A 221 -28.01 38.23 -17.10
N GLU A 222 -28.64 39.20 -16.44
CA GLU A 222 -29.43 40.22 -17.12
C GLU A 222 -28.47 41.27 -17.70
N VAL A 223 -28.85 41.81 -18.86
CA VAL A 223 -28.07 42.79 -19.63
C VAL A 223 -28.80 44.12 -19.54
N ASP A 224 -28.06 45.18 -19.25
CA ASP A 224 -28.49 46.58 -19.45
C ASP A 224 -27.40 47.30 -20.27
N GLU A 225 -27.80 48.27 -21.10
CA GLU A 225 -27.04 48.70 -22.28
C GLU A 225 -26.02 49.84 -22.10
N ASP A 226 -25.14 49.95 -23.13
CA ASP A 226 -24.41 51.14 -23.62
C ASP A 226 -23.24 51.72 -22.76
N HIS A 227 -22.02 51.95 -23.28
CA HIS A 227 -21.75 52.78 -24.47
C HIS A 227 -20.31 52.67 -25.05
N SER A 228 -20.20 52.53 -26.38
CA SER A 228 -19.15 53.11 -27.26
C SER A 228 -17.64 52.74 -27.12
N LYS A 229 -17.06 52.11 -28.17
CA LYS A 229 -16.15 52.76 -29.17
C LYS A 229 -15.38 51.80 -30.10
N LYS A 230 -15.64 51.95 -31.41
CA LYS A 230 -14.79 51.69 -32.60
C LYS A 230 -13.39 51.06 -32.42
N ARG A 231 -13.14 50.00 -33.21
CA ARG A 231 -12.25 50.06 -34.42
C ARG A 231 -12.59 48.94 -35.41
N LYS A 232 -12.40 49.21 -36.71
CA LYS A 232 -12.69 48.32 -37.86
C LYS A 232 -11.39 47.77 -38.47
N ALA A 233 -11.52 46.65 -39.19
CA ALA A 233 -10.73 46.12 -40.32
C ALA A 233 -10.20 44.70 -40.04
N ALA A 234 -10.14 43.77 -41.00
CA ALA A 234 -10.85 43.59 -42.29
C ALA A 234 -10.65 42.12 -42.74
N ASN A 235 -11.58 41.55 -43.51
CA ASN A 235 -11.44 40.21 -44.12
C ASN A 235 -11.30 40.34 -45.66
N LEU A 236 -10.43 39.50 -46.26
CA LEU A 236 -10.35 38.99 -47.65
C LEU A 236 -8.86 38.68 -47.97
N ASP A 237 -8.46 37.67 -48.76
CA ASP A 237 -9.17 36.49 -49.29
C ASP A 237 -8.19 35.38 -49.77
N THR A 238 -8.73 34.19 -50.07
CA THR A 238 -8.30 33.10 -50.99
C THR A 238 -6.83 32.93 -51.48
N THR A 239 -6.32 31.68 -51.42
CA THR A 239 -6.09 30.73 -52.57
C THR A 239 -5.65 29.36 -52.01
N ALA A 240 -6.30 28.22 -52.32
CA ALA A 240 -5.96 27.23 -53.37
C ALA A 240 -4.51 26.69 -53.27
N GLU A 241 -4.17 25.39 -53.22
CA GLU A 241 -4.63 24.17 -53.92
C GLU A 241 -4.51 22.93 -52.98
N SER A 242 -5.49 22.03 -52.82
CA SER A 242 -5.90 20.86 -53.63
C SER A 242 -4.89 19.70 -53.80
N MET A 243 -5.15 18.57 -53.14
CA MET A 243 -5.22 17.27 -53.81
C MET A 243 -6.05 16.25 -53.02
N ASP A 244 -7.07 15.70 -53.69
CA ASP A 244 -7.98 14.64 -53.22
C ASP A 244 -7.64 13.33 -53.96
N THR A 245 -7.92 12.18 -53.34
CA THR A 245 -8.50 11.06 -54.09
C THR A 245 -9.27 10.11 -53.18
N SER A 246 -10.57 10.35 -53.12
CA SER A 246 -11.60 9.42 -52.65
C SER A 246 -11.86 8.28 -53.65
N VAL A 247 -12.35 7.13 -53.16
CA VAL A 247 -13.37 6.30 -53.84
C VAL A 247 -14.31 5.72 -52.78
N ALA A 248 -15.61 5.80 -53.02
CA ALA A 248 -16.67 5.29 -52.14
C ALA A 248 -17.32 4.00 -52.69
N GLY A 249 -18.06 3.29 -51.84
CA GLY A 249 -18.91 2.16 -52.22
C GLY A 249 -19.80 1.69 -51.06
N GLU A 250 -21.11 1.80 -51.24
CA GLU A 250 -22.13 1.51 -50.21
C GLU A 250 -22.49 0.02 -50.12
N GLY A 251 -23.01 -0.43 -48.96
CA GLY A 251 -23.57 -1.78 -48.84
C GLY A 251 -23.91 -2.19 -47.40
N SER A 252 -25.21 -2.35 -47.11
CA SER A 252 -25.75 -2.69 -45.79
C SER A 252 -25.44 -4.12 -45.32
N THR A 253 -25.29 -4.32 -44.01
CA THR A 253 -26.27 -5.07 -43.17
C THR A 253 -25.84 -5.17 -41.71
N SER A 254 -26.83 -5.15 -40.82
CA SER A 254 -26.66 -5.24 -39.37
C SER A 254 -27.02 -6.63 -38.85
N GLU A 255 -26.05 -7.36 -38.27
CA GLU A 255 -26.31 -8.50 -37.40
C GLU A 255 -25.11 -8.81 -36.47
N VAL A 256 -25.26 -9.79 -35.56
CA VAL A 256 -24.23 -10.23 -34.59
C VAL A 256 -23.91 -9.28 -33.42
N GLN A 257 -24.96 -8.83 -32.71
CA GLN A 257 -24.85 -8.55 -31.26
C GLN A 257 -25.87 -9.36 -30.45
N LYS A 258 -25.74 -10.71 -30.44
CA LYS A 258 -26.53 -11.57 -29.54
C LYS A 258 -25.86 -12.85 -29.03
N GLU A 259 -24.53 -13.00 -29.19
CA GLU A 259 -23.78 -14.15 -28.66
C GLU A 259 -22.60 -13.76 -27.76
N LYS A 260 -22.86 -13.62 -26.45
CA LYS A 260 -21.85 -13.80 -25.37
C LYS A 260 -22.42 -13.89 -23.95
N LYS A 261 -23.72 -13.64 -23.73
CA LYS A 261 -24.36 -13.61 -22.40
C LYS A 261 -24.97 -14.94 -21.92
N LYS A 262 -24.72 -16.08 -22.61
CA LYS A 262 -25.35 -17.39 -22.31
C LYS A 262 -24.39 -18.51 -21.85
N LYS A 263 -23.08 -18.24 -21.68
CA LYS A 263 -22.05 -19.26 -21.33
C LYS A 263 -21.47 -19.16 -19.91
N LYS A 264 -22.22 -18.61 -18.94
CA LYS A 264 -21.78 -18.47 -17.52
C LYS A 264 -22.80 -18.94 -16.46
N LYS A 265 -23.77 -19.80 -16.84
CA LYS A 265 -24.81 -20.36 -15.95
C LYS A 265 -24.98 -21.89 -16.06
N ARG A 266 -23.90 -22.62 -16.38
CA ARG A 266 -23.87 -24.09 -16.55
C ARG A 266 -22.53 -24.71 -16.08
N LYS A 267 -22.06 -24.29 -14.91
CA LYS A 267 -20.89 -24.89 -14.22
C LYS A 267 -20.95 -24.64 -12.70
N LYS A 268 -22.07 -25.02 -12.08
CA LYS A 268 -22.31 -24.91 -10.62
C LYS A 268 -23.29 -25.97 -10.08
N THR A 269 -23.36 -27.08 -10.78
CA THR A 269 -24.05 -28.33 -10.51
C THR A 269 -23.14 -29.40 -11.12
N ASP A 270 -22.97 -30.54 -10.47
CA ASP A 270 -22.01 -31.62 -10.78
C ASP A 270 -20.62 -31.47 -10.12
N GLU A 271 -20.58 -31.37 -8.78
CA GLU A 271 -19.43 -31.79 -7.96
C GLU A 271 -19.86 -32.16 -6.53
N GLU A 272 -20.93 -32.96 -6.42
CA GLU A 272 -21.48 -33.45 -5.14
C GLU A 272 -22.01 -34.89 -5.31
N ASN A 273 -21.11 -35.83 -5.66
CA ASN A 273 -21.25 -37.29 -5.49
C ASN A 273 -20.01 -38.03 -6.01
N ALA A 274 -19.06 -38.37 -5.13
CA ALA A 274 -18.04 -39.42 -5.32
C ALA A 274 -17.28 -39.69 -4.02
N THR A 275 -17.78 -40.61 -3.20
CA THR A 275 -17.05 -41.27 -2.10
C THR A 275 -17.30 -42.78 -2.20
N THR A 276 -16.35 -43.58 -1.67
CA THR A 276 -16.13 -45.04 -1.91
C THR A 276 -15.67 -45.34 -3.35
N GLU A 277 -14.67 -46.19 -3.62
CA GLU A 277 -13.91 -47.15 -2.79
C GLU A 277 -12.53 -47.44 -3.43
N SER A 278 -11.45 -47.60 -2.65
CA SER A 278 -10.33 -48.53 -2.93
C SER A 278 -9.22 -48.41 -1.86
N THR A 279 -8.76 -49.55 -1.36
CA THR A 279 -7.84 -49.64 -0.21
C THR A 279 -6.62 -50.48 -0.59
N THR A 280 -5.39 -50.02 -0.35
CA THR A 280 -4.20 -50.88 -0.09
C THR A 280 -2.98 -50.11 0.42
N THR A 281 -2.80 -50.12 1.75
CA THR A 281 -1.56 -50.33 2.53
C THR A 281 -0.17 -49.85 2.03
N VAL A 282 0.42 -48.86 2.72
CA VAL A 282 1.80 -48.84 3.30
C VAL A 282 1.79 -47.83 4.49
N GLU A 283 2.34 -48.14 5.68
CA GLU A 283 2.16 -47.38 6.96
C GLU A 283 3.46 -47.25 7.80
N ASP A 284 3.69 -46.28 8.72
CA ASP A 284 3.19 -44.91 8.96
C ASP A 284 4.45 -43.98 9.12
N PRO A 285 5.09 -43.74 10.29
CA PRO A 285 4.59 -43.40 11.63
C PRO A 285 4.61 -41.88 11.89
N VAL A 286 3.45 -41.21 11.93
CA VAL A 286 3.30 -39.81 12.41
C VAL A 286 2.17 -39.67 13.46
N SER A 287 1.45 -40.75 13.75
CA SER A 287 0.24 -40.76 14.57
C SER A 287 0.43 -40.47 16.08
N SER A 288 1.58 -40.79 16.68
CA SER A 288 1.77 -40.76 18.14
C SER A 288 1.85 -39.36 18.78
N GLU A 289 2.31 -38.33 18.06
CA GLU A 289 2.44 -36.98 18.62
C GLU A 289 1.10 -36.23 18.77
N ILE A 290 0.11 -36.58 17.96
CA ILE A 290 -1.14 -35.81 17.86
C ILE A 290 -2.07 -36.10 19.05
N GLU A 291 -2.06 -37.33 19.56
CA GLU A 291 -2.89 -37.72 20.70
C GLU A 291 -2.39 -37.10 22.02
N VAL A 292 -1.08 -37.11 22.27
CA VAL A 292 -0.47 -36.48 23.45
C VAL A 292 -0.75 -34.97 23.52
N LYS A 293 -0.79 -34.28 22.37
CA LYS A 293 -1.17 -32.86 22.27
C LYS A 293 -2.67 -32.64 22.55
N LYS A 294 -3.56 -33.57 22.18
CA LYS A 294 -5.00 -33.49 22.49
C LYS A 294 -5.28 -33.70 23.98
N GLU A 295 -4.65 -34.68 24.63
CA GLU A 295 -4.84 -34.92 26.07
C GLU A 295 -4.37 -33.74 26.93
N LYS A 296 -3.15 -33.23 26.70
CA LYS A 296 -2.65 -32.04 27.43
C LYS A 296 -3.58 -30.83 27.29
N LYS A 297 -4.21 -30.64 26.13
CA LYS A 297 -5.16 -29.54 25.90
C LYS A 297 -6.51 -29.77 26.60
N LYS A 298 -6.94 -31.01 26.78
CA LYS A 298 -8.15 -31.38 27.53
C LYS A 298 -7.96 -31.18 29.04
N LYS A 299 -6.82 -31.63 29.59
CA LYS A 299 -6.51 -31.49 31.03
C LYS A 299 -6.43 -30.02 31.45
N LYS A 300 -5.68 -29.20 30.69
CA LYS A 300 -5.52 -27.75 30.95
C LYS A 300 -6.81 -26.93 30.83
N LYS A 301 -7.89 -27.47 30.23
CA LYS A 301 -9.21 -26.82 30.20
C LYS A 301 -10.04 -27.16 31.44
N LYS A 302 -9.90 -28.38 31.97
CA LYS A 302 -10.62 -28.84 33.16
C LYS A 302 -10.11 -28.17 34.44
N ASP A 303 -8.79 -28.02 34.57
CA ASP A 303 -8.18 -27.34 35.73
C ASP A 303 -8.57 -25.85 35.81
N LYS A 304 -8.88 -25.22 34.66
CA LYS A 304 -9.32 -23.83 34.61
C LYS A 304 -10.80 -23.65 34.97
N GLU A 305 -11.66 -24.60 34.58
CA GLU A 305 -13.09 -24.57 34.94
C GLU A 305 -13.33 -24.86 36.44
N GLN A 306 -12.36 -25.42 37.17
CA GLN A 306 -12.44 -25.62 38.63
C GLN A 306 -11.93 -24.43 39.45
N GLN A 307 -11.07 -23.55 38.91
CA GLN A 307 -10.62 -22.35 39.62
C GLN A 307 -11.59 -21.16 39.54
N ASP A 308 -12.56 -21.20 38.63
CA ASP A 308 -13.60 -20.16 38.49
C ASP A 308 -14.87 -20.46 39.33
N GLN A 309 -14.82 -21.43 40.26
CA GLN A 309 -15.97 -21.87 41.10
C GLN A 309 -15.67 -22.04 42.60
N GLU A 310 -14.56 -21.48 43.10
CA GLU A 310 -14.19 -21.47 44.54
C GLU A 310 -13.95 -20.03 45.04
#